data_AF-A0A176S4R7-F1
#
_entry.id   AF-A0A176S4R7-F1
#
_cell.length_a   1.000
_cell.length_b   1.000
_cell.length_c   1.000
_cell.angle_alpha   90.00
_cell.angle_beta   90.00
_cell.angle_gamma   90.00
#
_symmetry.space_group_name_H-M   'P 1'
#
loop_
_entity.id
_entity.type
_entity.pdbx_description
1 polymer ?
#
loop_
_entity_poly.entity_id
_entity_poly.type
_entity_poly.pdbx_seq_one_letter_code
_entity_poly.pdbx_strand_id
1 'polypeptide(L)' 'MSYKNASKKPAWFENFVQSRSEVLPVTTGIAKQCGTLRGQLRQKGITRSQADLLIAATALLHNLE' A
#
# COMPACT_ATOMS: atom_id res chain seq x y z
N MET A 1 -16.57 -0.11 28.09
CA MET A 1 -17.35 0.06 26.83
C MET A 1 -17.12 -1.17 25.95
N SER A 2 -18.11 -2.04 25.76
CA SER A 2 -17.99 -3.19 24.85
C SER A 2 -18.55 -2.82 23.47
N TYR A 3 -17.69 -2.70 22.46
CA TYR A 3 -18.10 -2.38 21.10
C TYR A 3 -18.72 -3.62 20.45
N LYS A 4 -20.06 -3.76 20.57
CA LYS A 4 -20.86 -4.85 19.96
C LYS A 4 -20.63 -5.08 18.45
N ASN A 5 -20.04 -4.12 17.74
CA ASN A 5 -19.81 -4.17 16.29
C ASN A 5 -18.34 -4.23 15.88
N ALA A 6 -17.40 -4.30 16.83
CA ALA A 6 -15.96 -4.31 16.52
C ALA A 6 -15.55 -5.55 15.71
N SER A 7 -16.20 -6.70 15.92
CA SER A 7 -15.91 -7.95 15.18
C SER A 7 -16.49 -7.97 13.76
N LYS A 8 -17.52 -7.16 13.47
CA LYS A 8 -18.14 -7.12 12.13
C LYS A 8 -17.30 -6.35 11.11
N LYS A 9 -16.53 -5.36 11.56
CA LYS A 9 -15.69 -4.53 10.68
C LYS A 9 -14.51 -5.30 10.05
N PRO A 10 -13.73 -6.10 10.79
CA PRO A 10 -12.70 -6.96 10.22
C PRO A 10 -13.27 -8.00 9.26
N ALA A 11 -14.35 -8.68 9.63
CA ALA A 11 -14.94 -9.73 8.77
C ALA A 11 -15.43 -9.17 7.43
N TRP A 12 -16.08 -8.00 7.44
CA TRP A 12 -16.47 -7.33 6.20
C TRP A 12 -15.25 -6.94 5.35
N PHE A 13 -14.22 -6.37 5.97
CA PHE A 13 -13.02 -5.94 5.26
C PHE A 13 -12.25 -7.11 4.66
N GLU A 14 -12.07 -8.18 5.42
CA GLU A 14 -11.44 -9.41 4.96
C GLU A 14 -12.18 -10.00 3.75
N ASN A 15 -13.52 -10.10 3.84
CA ASN A 15 -14.33 -10.57 2.72
C ASN A 15 -14.20 -9.66 1.49
N PHE A 16 -14.15 -8.35 1.68
CA PHE A 16 -13.95 -7.40 0.58
C PHE A 16 -12.60 -7.62 -0.11
N VAL A 17 -11.51 -7.68 0.66
CA VAL A 17 -10.16 -7.91 0.14
C VAL A 17 -10.07 -9.24 -0.61
N GLN A 18 -10.65 -10.31 -0.05
CA GLN A 18 -10.59 -11.65 -0.66
C GLN A 18 -11.45 -11.80 -1.93
N SER A 19 -12.59 -11.10 -2.01
CA SER A 19 -13.56 -11.30 -3.10
C SER A 19 -13.57 -10.23 -4.18
N ARG A 20 -13.00 -9.04 -3.92
CA ARG A 20 -13.08 -7.88 -4.81
C ARG A 20 -11.72 -7.25 -5.12
N SER A 21 -10.62 -7.81 -4.64
CA SER A 21 -9.29 -7.22 -4.80
C SER A 21 -8.23 -8.27 -5.08
N GLU A 22 -7.16 -7.85 -5.74
CA GLU A 22 -5.92 -8.62 -5.82
C GLU A 22 -4.93 -8.06 -4.79
N VAL A 23 -4.35 -8.94 -3.98
CA VAL A 23 -3.34 -8.56 -2.98
C VAL A 23 -1.95 -8.80 -3.58
N LEU A 24 -1.30 -7.72 -3.99
CA LEU A 24 0.06 -7.77 -4.52
C LEU A 24 1.08 -7.81 -3.36
N PRO A 25 2.00 -8.80 -3.32
CA PRO A 25 3.03 -8.86 -2.30
C PRO A 25 4.08 -7.76 -2.51
N VAL A 26 4.67 -7.25 -1.44
CA VAL A 26 5.84 -6.36 -1.54
C VAL A 26 7.07 -7.20 -1.91
N THR A 27 7.42 -7.19 -3.18
CA THR A 27 8.60 -7.87 -3.70
C THR A 27 9.87 -7.04 -3.52
N THR A 28 11.05 -7.65 -3.70
CA THR A 28 12.33 -6.93 -3.74
C THR A 28 12.35 -5.84 -4.83
N GLY A 29 11.67 -6.06 -5.96
CA GLY A 29 11.53 -5.04 -7.01
C GLY A 29 10.79 -3.80 -6.51
N ILE A 30 9.63 -4.01 -5.88
CA ILE A 30 8.82 -2.93 -5.28
C ILE A 30 9.61 -2.19 -4.20
N ALA A 31 10.32 -2.90 -3.33
CA ALA A 31 11.13 -2.29 -2.29
C ALA A 31 12.25 -1.40 -2.87
N LYS A 32 12.94 -1.86 -3.93
CA LYS A 32 13.97 -1.07 -4.62
C LYS A 32 13.36 0.17 -5.28
N GLN A 33 12.25 0.02 -6.01
CA GLN A 33 11.57 1.13 -6.65
C GLN A 33 11.07 2.17 -5.64
N CYS A 34 10.55 1.72 -4.49
CA CYS A 34 10.18 2.58 -3.38
C CYS A 34 11.36 3.39 -2.84
N GLY A 35 12.54 2.77 -2.69
CA GLY A 35 13.77 3.45 -2.27
C GLY A 35 14.20 4.53 -3.27
N THR A 36 14.19 4.19 -4.56
CA THR A 36 14.49 5.12 -5.66
C THR A 36 13.54 6.31 -5.65
N LEU A 37 12.23 6.06 -5.59
CA LEU A 37 11.19 7.11 -5.57
C LEU A 37 11.34 8.02 -4.35
N ARG A 38 11.65 7.46 -3.17
CA ARG A 38 11.94 8.25 -1.97
C ARG A 38 13.12 9.18 -2.18
N GLY A 39 14.22 8.67 -2.73
CA GLY A 39 15.42 9.47 -3.00
C GLY A 39 15.10 10.64 -3.92
N GLN A 40 14.41 10.36 -5.04
CA GLN A 40 13.99 11.37 -6.02
C GLN A 40 13.07 12.44 -5.43
N LEU A 41 12.08 12.05 -4.61
CA LEU A 41 11.17 13.01 -3.98
C LEU A 41 11.90 13.85 -2.92
N ARG A 42 12.79 13.25 -2.13
CA ARG A 42 13.56 13.97 -1.12
C ARG A 42 14.50 15.00 -1.73
N GLN A 43 15.11 14.71 -2.88
CA GLN A 43 15.91 15.70 -3.64
C GLN A 43 15.08 16.92 -4.05
N LYS A 44 13.75 16.76 -4.21
CA LYS A 44 12.81 17.83 -4.52
C LYS A 44 12.20 18.49 -3.28
N GLY A 45 12.68 18.15 -2.07
CA GLY A 45 12.11 18.64 -0.81
C GLY A 45 10.77 18.01 -0.44
N ILE A 46 10.32 16.98 -1.15
CA ILE A 46 9.03 16.32 -0.93
C ILE A 46 9.23 15.10 -0.03
N THR A 47 8.54 15.09 1.11
CA THR A 47 8.51 13.94 2.03
C THR A 47 7.16 13.23 1.92
N ARG A 48 7.18 11.91 1.81
CA ARG A 48 6.00 11.03 1.77
C ARG A 48 6.14 9.90 2.77
N SER A 49 5.01 9.37 3.23
CA SER A 49 5.02 8.23 4.15
C SER A 49 5.56 6.97 3.45
N GLN A 50 6.06 6.01 4.25
CA GLN A 50 6.52 4.73 3.72
C GLN A 50 5.39 3.97 3.00
N ALA A 51 4.17 4.04 3.53
CA ALA A 51 3.00 3.38 2.96
C ALA A 51 2.64 3.95 1.58
N ASP A 52 2.59 5.28 1.45
CA ASP A 52 2.30 5.93 0.16
C ASP A 52 3.35 5.59 -0.89
N LEU A 53 4.63 5.56 -0.49
CA LEU A 53 5.73 5.22 -1.39
C LEU A 53 5.68 3.76 -1.86
N LEU A 54 5.26 2.84 -0.99
CA LEU A 54 5.08 1.44 -1.38
C LEU A 54 3.91 1.29 -2.36
N ILE A 55 2.78 1.96 -2.10
CA ILE A 55 1.63 1.96 -3.02
C ILE A 55 2.04 2.52 -4.39
N ALA A 56 2.72 3.67 -4.42
CA ALA A 56 3.20 4.28 -5.66
C ALA A 56 4.23 3.41 -6.40
N ALA A 57 5.17 2.79 -5.67
CA ALA A 57 6.16 1.90 -6.27
C ALA A 57 5.53 0.63 -6.86
N THR A 58 4.52 0.07 -6.19
CA THR A 58 3.74 -1.06 -6.72
C THR A 58 3.02 -0.65 -8.01
N ALA A 59 2.31 0.47 -8.00
CA ALA A 59 1.60 0.96 -9.18
C ALA A 59 2.54 1.17 -10.38
N LEU A 60 3.69 1.82 -10.16
CA LEU A 60 4.69 2.08 -11.20
C LEU A 60 5.28 0.80 -11.81
N LEU A 61 5.59 -0.23 -11.01
CA LEU A 61 6.16 -1.48 -11.53
C LEU A 61 5.14 -2.35 -12.26
N HIS A 62 3.87 -2.26 -11.87
CA HIS A 62 2.79 -3.03 -12.47
C HIS A 62 2.07 -2.25 -13.60
N ASN A 63 2.51 -1.02 -13.91
CA ASN A 63 1.86 -0.11 -14.86
C ASN A 63 0.36 0.07 -14.58
N LEU A 64 0.02 0.26 -13.30
CA LEU A 64 -1.33 0.57 -12.86
C LEU A 64 -1.45 2.11 -12.85
N GLU A 65 -2.10 2.67 -13.87
CA GLU A 65 -2.46 4.09 -13.96
C GLU A 65 -3.92 4.35 -13.59
#